data_AF-A0A382H892-F1
#
_entry.id   AF-A0A382H892-F1
#
_cell.length_a   1.000
_cell.length_b   1.000
_cell.length_c   1.000
_cell.angle_alpha   90.00
_cell.angle_beta   90.00
_cell.angle_gamma   90.00
#
_symmetry.space_group_name_H-M   'P 1'
#
loop_
_entity.id
_entity.type
_entity.pdbx_description
1 polymer ?
#
loop_
_entity_poly.entity_id
_entity_poly.type
_entity_poly.pdbx_seq_one_letter_code
_entity_poly.pdbx_strand_id
1 'polypeptide(L)'
;MAKILKSTDLECFQQQGYVRIPEAFSPVDALAMQDFIWDKLEEKCSILRSEPNTWDKHVTGLNKSAENTIYSDIASQRMCRAIDDLLGEGTWEIPKKWGSFLVSFPQKLNHNWTVPTNHCNGIPWHWDG
;
A
#
# COMPACT_ATOMS: atom_id res chain seq x y z
N MET A 1 -4.85 -27.62 -4.71
CA MET A 1 -4.36 -26.51 -5.58
C MET A 1 -2.87 -26.32 -5.34
N ALA A 2 -2.13 -25.73 -6.27
CA ALA A 2 -0.70 -25.44 -6.05
C ALA A 2 -0.55 -24.26 -5.07
N LYS A 3 0.28 -24.43 -4.04
CA LYS A 3 0.62 -23.36 -3.08
C LYS A 3 1.37 -22.24 -3.79
N ILE A 4 1.03 -21.00 -3.44
CA ILE A 4 1.75 -19.79 -3.83
C ILE A 4 2.98 -19.60 -2.93
N LEU A 5 2.83 -19.85 -1.62
CA LEU A 5 3.91 -19.71 -0.64
C LEU A 5 4.71 -21.00 -0.45
N LYS A 6 6.03 -20.84 -0.35
CA LYS A 6 6.96 -21.93 -0.03
C LYS A 6 7.11 -22.06 1.49
N SER A 7 7.65 -23.19 1.96
CA SER A 7 7.92 -23.38 3.40
C SER A 7 8.81 -22.27 3.99
N THR A 8 9.80 -21.81 3.23
CA THR A 8 10.68 -20.69 3.61
C THR A 8 9.94 -19.37 3.78
N ASP A 9 8.88 -19.15 3.00
CA ASP A 9 8.04 -17.95 3.09
C ASP A 9 7.20 -17.97 4.38
N LEU A 10 6.69 -19.16 4.75
CA LEU A 10 5.95 -19.37 6.00
C LEU A 10 6.85 -19.24 7.23
N GLU A 11 8.07 -19.78 7.19
CA GLU A 11 9.07 -19.60 8.25
C GLU A 11 9.44 -18.12 8.43
N CYS A 12 9.64 -17.39 7.32
CA CYS A 12 9.88 -15.96 7.35
C CYS A 12 8.72 -15.21 8.01
N PHE A 13 7.48 -15.54 7.64
CA PHE A 13 6.29 -14.96 8.25
C PHE A 13 6.23 -15.22 9.76
N GLN A 14 6.51 -16.45 10.21
CA GLN A 14 6.52 -16.79 11.63
C GLN A 14 7.58 -16.03 12.42
N GLN A 15 8.76 -15.82 11.84
CA GLN A 15 9.87 -15.14 12.52
C GLN A 15 9.77 -13.62 12.49
N GLN A 16 9.27 -13.05 11.39
CA GLN A 16 9.31 -11.61 11.11
C GLN A 16 7.95 -10.92 11.18
N GLY A 17 6.85 -11.69 11.17
CA GLY A 17 5.49 -11.17 11.14
C GLY A 17 5.04 -10.64 9.76
N TYR A 18 5.87 -10.79 8.73
CA TYR A 18 5.54 -10.39 7.36
C TYR A 18 6.20 -11.32 6.34
N VAL A 19 5.67 -11.34 5.11
CA VAL A 19 6.24 -12.08 3.99
C VAL A 19 6.05 -11.32 2.69
N ARG A 20 7.05 -11.38 1.80
CA ARG A 20 6.98 -10.76 0.48
C ARG A 20 6.44 -11.78 -0.52
N ILE A 21 5.42 -11.38 -1.29
CA ILE A 21 4.86 -12.17 -2.39
C ILE A 21 5.32 -11.55 -3.72
N PRO A 22 6.28 -12.16 -4.44
CA PRO A 22 6.67 -11.69 -5.77
C PRO A 22 5.49 -11.83 -6.74
N GLU A 23 5.28 -10.78 -7.54
CA GLU A 23 4.24 -10.74 -8.58
C GLU A 23 2.86 -11.10 -8.01
N ALA A 24 2.48 -10.47 -6.89
CA ALA A 24 1.17 -10.67 -6.27
C ALA A 24 0.01 -10.29 -7.21
N PHE A 25 0.26 -9.39 -8.16
CA PHE A 25 -0.62 -8.97 -9.25
C PHE A 25 0.23 -8.64 -10.49
N SER A 26 -0.39 -8.42 -11.64
CA SER A 26 0.35 -8.24 -12.90
C SER A 26 1.14 -6.93 -12.92
N PRO A 27 2.25 -6.85 -13.68
CA PRO A 27 2.96 -5.59 -13.90
C PRO A 27 2.09 -4.51 -14.53
N VAL A 28 1.09 -4.88 -15.33
CA VAL A 28 0.16 -3.93 -15.96
C VAL A 28 -0.74 -3.29 -14.91
N ASP A 29 -1.33 -4.09 -14.03
CA ASP A 29 -2.16 -3.59 -12.92
C ASP A 29 -1.34 -2.76 -11.94
N ALA A 30 -0.07 -3.12 -11.73
CA ALA A 30 0.87 -2.36 -10.92
C ALA A 30 1.11 -0.95 -11.48
N LEU A 31 1.32 -0.84 -12.80
CA LEU A 31 1.52 0.44 -13.47
C LEU A 31 0.24 1.28 -13.47
N ALA A 32 -0.91 0.66 -13.74
CA ALA A 32 -2.20 1.35 -13.68
C ALA A 32 -2.49 1.91 -12.27
N MET A 33 -2.25 1.11 -11.23
CA MET A 33 -2.39 1.56 -9.84
C MET A 33 -1.38 2.67 -9.52
N GLN A 34 -0.14 2.58 -10.01
CA GLN A 34 0.85 3.65 -9.84
C GLN A 34 0.35 4.97 -10.44
N ASP A 35 -0.16 4.96 -11.67
CA ASP A 35 -0.68 6.16 -12.34
C ASP A 35 -1.87 6.75 -11.56
N PHE A 36 -2.81 5.90 -11.13
CA PHE A 36 -3.93 6.32 -10.29
C PHE A 36 -3.49 6.95 -8.97
N ILE A 37 -2.46 6.40 -8.31
CA ILE A 37 -1.93 6.98 -7.06
C ILE A 37 -1.29 8.34 -7.35
N TRP A 38 -0.57 8.51 -8.46
CA TRP A 38 -0.03 9.81 -8.87
C TRP A 38 -1.12 10.85 -9.08
N ASP A 39 -2.20 10.51 -9.78
CA ASP A 39 -3.33 11.41 -9.97
C ASP A 39 -3.94 11.85 -8.63
N LYS A 40 -4.05 10.92 -7.66
CA LYS A 40 -4.58 11.24 -6.32
C LYS A 40 -3.63 12.08 -5.49
N LEU A 41 -2.31 11.91 -5.66
CA LEU A 41 -1.30 12.71 -5.00
C LEU A 41 -1.33 14.17 -5.50
N GLU A 42 -1.50 14.35 -6.81
CA GLU A 42 -1.67 15.66 -7.42
C GLU A 42 -2.98 16.32 -6.94
N GLU A 43 -4.11 15.62 -7.08
CA GLU A 43 -5.44 16.13 -6.71
C GLU A 43 -5.54 16.53 -5.23
N LYS A 44 -5.02 15.69 -4.32
CA LYS A 44 -5.27 15.84 -2.87
C LYS A 44 -4.14 16.51 -2.10
N CYS A 45 -2.90 16.36 -2.55
CA CYS A 45 -1.73 16.84 -1.82
C CYS A 45 -0.92 17.88 -2.62
N SER A 46 -1.29 18.17 -3.88
CA SER A 46 -0.52 19.03 -4.80
C SER A 46 0.92 18.54 -4.96
N ILE A 47 1.10 17.22 -5.06
CA ILE A 47 2.39 16.57 -5.29
C ILE A 47 2.42 16.09 -6.73
N LEU A 48 3.36 16.61 -7.52
CA LEU A 48 3.43 16.39 -8.96
C LEU A 48 4.48 15.33 -9.29
N ARG A 49 4.12 14.33 -10.10
CA ARG A 49 5.04 13.28 -10.56
C ARG A 49 6.26 13.84 -11.28
N SER A 50 6.07 14.90 -12.07
CA SER A 50 7.12 15.53 -12.88
C SER A 50 7.99 16.52 -12.09
N GLU A 51 7.62 16.88 -10.86
CA GLU A 51 8.32 17.90 -10.07
C GLU A 51 8.78 17.34 -8.72
N PRO A 52 9.97 16.72 -8.64
CA PRO A 52 10.48 16.10 -7.41
C PRO A 52 10.67 17.05 -6.22
N ASN A 53 10.72 18.37 -6.47
CA ASN A 53 10.75 19.37 -5.40
C ASN A 53 9.44 19.40 -4.58
N THR A 54 8.30 18.97 -5.16
CA THR A 54 6.99 18.85 -4.50
C THR A 54 6.85 17.59 -3.64
N TRP A 55 7.83 16.68 -3.68
CA TRP A 55 7.83 15.42 -2.95
C TRP A 55 8.32 15.60 -1.50
N ASP A 56 7.82 16.63 -0.83
CA ASP A 56 8.29 17.05 0.49
C ASP A 56 7.23 16.91 1.60
N LYS A 57 6.03 16.45 1.23
CA LYS A 57 4.89 16.28 2.15
C LYS A 57 4.71 14.82 2.56
N HIS A 58 4.24 14.63 3.79
CA HIS A 58 3.78 13.32 4.27
C HIS A 58 2.43 12.97 3.67
N VAL A 59 2.39 11.95 2.81
CA VAL A 59 1.16 11.50 2.14
C VAL A 59 0.26 10.74 3.10
N THR A 60 -0.99 11.17 3.20
CA THR A 60 -2.04 10.52 3.99
C THR A 60 -3.41 10.78 3.36
N GLY A 61 -4.47 10.10 3.81
CA GLY A 61 -5.84 10.35 3.33
C GLY A 61 -6.16 9.77 1.94
N LEU A 62 -5.33 8.85 1.43
CA LEU A 62 -5.61 8.09 0.21
C LEU A 62 -6.59 6.92 0.45
N ASN A 63 -7.00 6.68 1.70
CA ASN A 63 -7.94 5.63 2.09
C ASN A 63 -9.32 5.71 1.40
N LYS A 64 -9.84 6.91 1.12
CA LYS A 64 -11.11 7.07 0.37
C LYS A 64 -10.99 6.59 -1.08
N SER A 65 -9.78 6.55 -1.62
CA SER A 65 -9.55 6.06 -2.98
C SER A 65 -9.68 4.53 -3.08
N ALA A 66 -9.63 3.81 -1.96
CA ALA A 66 -9.75 2.35 -1.87
C ALA A 66 -11.13 1.79 -2.29
N GLU A 67 -12.11 2.65 -2.57
CA GLU A 67 -13.40 2.29 -3.14
C GLU A 67 -13.39 2.20 -4.67
N ASN A 68 -12.32 2.66 -5.33
CA ASN A 68 -12.19 2.60 -6.78
C ASN A 68 -11.94 1.15 -7.25
N THR A 69 -12.53 0.77 -8.38
CA THR A 69 -12.40 -0.57 -8.97
C THR A 69 -10.96 -0.99 -9.24
N ILE A 70 -10.03 -0.04 -9.44
CA ILE A 70 -8.61 -0.35 -9.64
C ILE A 70 -7.97 -1.08 -8.44
N TYR A 71 -8.52 -0.93 -7.23
CA TYR A 71 -8.10 -1.72 -6.06
C TYR A 71 -8.51 -3.19 -6.16
N SER A 72 -9.57 -3.50 -6.91
CA SER A 72 -9.97 -4.89 -7.16
C SER A 72 -9.05 -5.59 -8.17
N ASP A 73 -8.43 -4.85 -9.10
CA ASP A 73 -7.52 -5.41 -10.10
C ASP A 73 -6.21 -5.90 -9.46
N ILE A 74 -5.70 -5.17 -8.45
CA ILE A 74 -4.53 -5.60 -7.68
C ILE A 74 -4.86 -6.64 -6.60
N ALA A 75 -6.14 -6.83 -6.28
CA ALA A 75 -6.62 -7.88 -5.39
C ALA A 75 -6.73 -9.22 -6.12
N SER A 76 -5.62 -9.62 -6.76
CA SER A 76 -5.62 -10.72 -7.71
C SER A 76 -5.90 -12.07 -7.03
N GLN A 77 -6.33 -13.04 -7.83
CA GLN A 77 -6.51 -14.42 -7.36
C GLN A 77 -5.22 -15.01 -6.77
N ARG A 78 -4.05 -14.62 -7.28
CA ARG A 78 -2.75 -15.07 -6.75
C ARG A 78 -2.49 -14.52 -5.35
N MET A 79 -2.85 -13.26 -5.11
CA MET A 79 -2.75 -12.65 -3.79
C MET A 79 -3.70 -13.33 -2.80
N CYS A 80 -4.96 -13.54 -3.17
CA CYS A 80 -5.93 -14.23 -2.31
C CYS A 80 -5.48 -15.66 -1.96
N ARG A 81 -4.95 -16.42 -2.93
CA ARG A 81 -4.40 -17.76 -2.67
C ARG A 81 -3.17 -17.75 -1.75
N ALA A 82 -2.35 -16.70 -1.81
CA ALA A 82 -1.24 -16.55 -0.85
C ALA A 82 -1.76 -16.27 0.57
N ILE A 83 -2.88 -15.56 0.70
CA ILE A 83 -3.55 -15.36 2.00
C ILE A 83 -4.18 -16.68 2.48
N ASP A 84 -4.79 -17.47 1.59
CA ASP A 84 -5.27 -18.84 1.91
C ASP A 84 -4.13 -19.73 2.42
N ASP A 85 -2.95 -19.66 1.80
CA ASP A 85 -1.77 -20.41 2.25
C ASP A 85 -1.29 -19.99 3.66
N LEU A 86 -1.51 -18.72 4.06
CA LEU A 86 -1.13 -18.19 5.38
C LEU A 86 -2.16 -18.46 6.46
N LEU A 87 -3.43 -18.18 6.17
CA LEU A 87 -4.51 -18.18 7.16
C LEU A 87 -5.30 -19.48 7.18
N GLY A 88 -5.20 -20.28 6.11
CA GLY A 88 -6.07 -21.41 5.82
C GLY A 88 -7.21 -21.03 4.89
N GLU A 89 -7.52 -21.91 3.94
CA GLU A 89 -8.65 -21.72 3.03
C GLU A 89 -9.97 -21.67 3.80
N GLY A 90 -10.78 -20.64 3.56
CA GLY A 90 -12.09 -20.47 4.20
C GLY A 90 -12.06 -19.97 5.65
N THR A 91 -10.90 -19.59 6.18
CA THR A 91 -10.77 -19.03 7.55
C THR A 91 -10.79 -17.50 7.60
N TRP A 92 -10.88 -16.85 6.44
CA TRP A 92 -10.89 -15.40 6.31
C TRP A 92 -11.88 -14.96 5.23
N GLU A 93 -12.32 -13.72 5.31
CA GLU A 93 -13.24 -13.12 4.34
C GLU A 93 -12.50 -12.10 3.48
N ILE A 94 -12.82 -12.07 2.18
CA ILE A 94 -12.31 -11.05 1.27
C ILE A 94 -12.81 -9.68 1.76
N PRO A 95 -11.91 -8.75 2.09
CA PRO A 95 -12.32 -7.45 2.60
C PRO A 95 -13.01 -6.64 1.49
N LYS A 96 -14.05 -5.90 1.87
CA LYS A 96 -14.71 -4.95 0.96
C LYS A 96 -13.76 -3.82 0.50
N LYS A 97 -12.71 -3.55 1.28
CA LYS A 97 -11.70 -2.52 1.03
C LYS A 97 -10.34 -3.05 1.45
N TRP A 98 -9.37 -3.05 0.53
CA TRP A 98 -8.01 -3.57 0.76
C TRP A 98 -7.06 -2.59 1.47
N GLY A 99 -7.60 -1.48 1.99
CA GLY A 99 -6.82 -0.45 2.68
C GLY A 99 -6.21 0.59 1.73
N SER A 100 -5.27 1.37 2.26
CA SER A 100 -4.59 2.45 1.54
C SER A 100 -3.14 2.07 1.25
N PHE A 101 -2.62 2.58 0.13
CA PHE A 101 -1.19 2.55 -0.11
C PHE A 101 -0.44 3.49 0.84
N LEU A 102 0.72 3.01 1.29
CA LEU A 102 1.73 3.83 1.94
C LEU A 102 2.62 4.40 0.84
N VAL A 103 2.64 5.73 0.71
CA VAL A 103 3.50 6.44 -0.23
C VAL A 103 4.58 7.15 0.56
N SER A 104 5.83 6.83 0.26
CA SER A 104 7.02 7.45 0.86
C SER A 104 7.91 7.98 -0.25
N PHE A 105 8.33 9.24 -0.12
CA PHE A 105 9.28 9.86 -1.03
C PHE A 105 10.72 9.75 -0.49
N PRO A 106 11.73 9.80 -1.37
CA PRO A 106 13.12 9.90 -0.96
C PRO A 106 13.31 11.09 -0.01
N GLN A 107 13.86 10.85 1.18
CA GLN A 107 14.19 11.93 2.10
C GLN A 107 15.34 12.77 1.52
N LYS A 108 15.19 14.10 1.59
CA LYS A 108 16.31 15.00 1.32
C LYS A 108 17.41 14.72 2.35
N LEU A 109 18.66 14.56 1.90
CA LEU A 109 19.82 14.14 2.72
C LEU A 109 20.02 14.93 4.02
N ASN A 110 19.49 16.16 4.12
CA ASN A 110 19.64 17.06 5.28
C ASN A 110 18.33 17.30 6.05
N HIS A 111 17.33 16.42 5.92
CA HIS A 111 16.08 16.56 6.65
C HIS A 111 16.19 15.92 8.03
N ASN A 112 16.02 16.73 9.09
CA ASN A 112 15.85 16.21 10.44
C ASN A 112 14.54 15.44 10.50
N TRP A 113 14.59 14.14 10.85
CA TRP A 113 13.39 13.33 11.00
C TRP A 113 12.49 13.92 12.10
N THR A 114 11.23 14.16 11.77
CA THR A 114 10.21 14.63 12.70
C THR A 114 9.04 13.66 12.72
N VAL A 115 8.39 13.48 13.88
CA VAL A 115 7.11 12.78 13.96
C VAL A 115 6.08 13.59 13.17
N PRO A 116 5.41 13.01 12.16
CA PRO A 116 4.37 13.73 11.43
C PRO A 116 3.25 14.12 12.40
N THR A 117 2.92 15.41 12.48
CA THR A 117 1.83 15.89 13.34
C THR A 117 0.52 16.11 12.58
N ASN A 118 0.61 16.27 11.26
CA ASN A 118 -0.51 16.53 10.37
C ASN A 118 -0.46 15.65 9.10
N HIS A 119 -1.63 15.44 8.53
CA HIS A 119 -1.91 14.86 7.23
C HIS A 119 -1.51 15.80 6.08
N CYS A 120 -1.38 15.30 4.84
CA CYS A 120 -0.97 16.11 3.67
C CYS A 120 -1.96 17.24 3.35
N ASN A 121 -3.21 17.08 3.79
CA ASN A 121 -4.31 18.04 3.65
C ASN A 121 -4.48 18.94 4.89
N GLY A 122 -3.52 18.92 5.84
CA GLY A 122 -3.51 19.77 7.02
C GLY A 122 -4.33 19.27 8.22
N ILE A 123 -4.95 18.09 8.15
CA ILE A 123 -5.72 17.52 9.27
C ILE A 123 -4.75 16.88 10.29
N PRO A 124 -4.86 17.07 11.61
CA PRO A 124 -3.99 16.40 12.58
C PRO A 124 -4.20 14.87 12.65
N TRP A 125 -3.20 14.13 13.10
CA TRP A 125 -3.41 12.72 13.46
C TRP A 125 -4.40 12.58 14.62
N HIS A 126 -5.16 11.48 14.62
CA HIS A 126 -5.75 11.02 15.87
C HIS A 126 -4.62 10.52 16.76
N TRP A 127 -4.37 11.23 17.86
CA TRP A 127 -3.47 10.80 18.91
C TRP A 127 -4.32 10.60 20.16
N ASP A 128 -4.43 9.34 20.60
CA ASP A 128 -5.29 8.94 21.72
C ASP A 128 -4.75 9.37 23.10
N GLY A 129 -3.59 10.03 23.16
CA GLY A 129 -2.91 10.41 24.40
C GLY A 129 -2.06 9.29 24.99
#